data_AF-A0A7Y8FF66-F1
#
_entry.id   AF-A0A7Y8FF66-F1
#
_cell.length_a   1.000
_cell.length_b   1.000
_cell.length_c   1.000
_cell.angle_alpha   90.00
_cell.angle_beta   90.00
_cell.angle_gamma   90.00
#
_symmetry.space_group_name_H-M   'P 1'
#
loop_
_entity.id
_entity.type
_entity.pdbx_description
1 polymer ?
#
loop_
_entity_poly.entity_id
_entity_poly.type
_entity_poly.pdbx_seq_one_letter_code
_entity_poly.pdbx_strand_id
1 'polypeptide(L)'
;MTKLSKWHVLIGGFIAYIFDAMEIVLLSVALPVIRGDLGLGINEVGLLVTATLIGMGFSSITIGWYADNFGRRSAMLASLIIFGALTSVLSFVHDFYLFLFIRFLSGVGLGGLWSTVSAYVAESWPEKQRSRATSFVISAFPIGAIVAAVTAKFFLPDWRTLFLFSGLAVILPIFYVYFFVAESQIWKIQKQVNSATKGQVLVSEIFAPELRRSTLLGTLAASFALLGYWGSSTWLPTYLVQERGLSLALMATFIAVLNVGNFLGLNFFGYVADRFGKRITVAISLLLTAGMLPIYLFASNEQSLLWLGPIYAFFIAFAGLFGSLFSQIYPTRVRTLGAGFCFNAGRGLAAFGPVLLSGIASHYSLAAGLMVCASFFVVSAIFVMMLPRTDATKDASDHTDGSIGKADYQPLNRI
;
A
#
# COMPACT_ATOMS: atom_id res chain seq x y z
N MET A 1 0.84 2.95 30.43
CA MET A 1 0.78 3.56 29.08
C MET A 1 1.35 2.68 27.96
N THR A 2 2.27 1.73 28.22
CA THR A 2 2.88 0.84 27.20
C THR A 2 1.91 -0.14 26.51
N LYS A 3 0.93 -0.71 27.22
CA LYS A 3 -0.06 -1.66 26.64
C LYS A 3 -1.00 -1.03 25.60
N LEU A 4 -1.27 0.28 25.70
CA LEU A 4 -2.17 1.00 24.79
C LEU A 4 -1.47 1.45 23.49
N SER A 5 -0.13 1.50 23.47
CA SER A 5 0.64 2.07 22.35
C SER A 5 0.38 1.34 21.02
N LYS A 6 0.30 0.01 21.03
CA LYS A 6 0.10 -0.79 19.81
C LYS A 6 -1.27 -0.56 19.15
N TRP A 7 -2.29 -0.29 19.96
CA TRP A 7 -3.66 -0.02 19.49
C TRP A 7 -3.77 1.37 18.89
N HIS A 8 -3.08 2.36 19.46
CA HIS A 8 -3.00 3.68 18.85
C HIS A 8 -2.28 3.64 17.51
N VAL A 9 -1.18 2.87 17.38
CA VAL A 9 -0.51 2.65 16.08
C VAL A 9 -1.47 2.00 15.08
N LEU A 10 -2.26 1.01 15.51
CA LEU A 10 -3.24 0.35 14.65
C LEU A 10 -4.34 1.32 14.18
N ILE A 11 -4.99 2.03 15.12
CA ILE A 11 -6.09 2.95 14.81
C ILE A 11 -5.58 4.15 14.01
N GLY A 12 -4.45 4.75 14.41
CA GLY A 12 -3.85 5.87 13.72
C GLY A 12 -3.41 5.49 12.30
N GLY A 13 -2.80 4.31 12.15
CA GLY A 13 -2.49 3.73 10.84
C GLY A 13 -3.74 3.53 10.00
N PHE A 14 -4.79 2.94 10.56
CA PHE A 14 -6.05 2.67 9.86
C PHE A 14 -6.70 3.96 9.36
N ILE A 15 -6.89 4.96 10.24
CA ILE A 15 -7.49 6.25 9.86
C ILE A 15 -6.62 6.94 8.81
N ALA A 16 -5.30 7.02 9.00
CA ALA A 16 -4.39 7.61 8.02
C ALA A 16 -4.50 6.93 6.65
N TYR A 17 -4.61 5.60 6.62
CA TYR A 17 -4.68 4.84 5.38
C TYR A 17 -6.06 4.93 4.69
N ILE A 18 -7.15 5.28 5.41
CA ILE A 18 -8.41 5.68 4.78
C ILE A 18 -8.20 6.93 3.92
N PHE A 19 -7.50 7.94 4.45
CA PHE A 19 -7.26 9.21 3.74
C PHE A 19 -6.26 9.04 2.58
N ASP A 20 -5.24 8.20 2.73
CA ASP A 20 -4.34 7.81 1.63
C ASP A 20 -5.13 7.18 0.49
N ALA A 21 -5.94 6.15 0.78
CA ALA A 21 -6.75 5.49 -0.23
C ALA A 21 -7.81 6.41 -0.85
N MET A 22 -8.41 7.28 -0.03
CA MET A 22 -9.36 8.29 -0.49
C MET A 22 -8.71 9.18 -1.55
N GLU A 23 -7.54 9.78 -1.29
CA GLU A 23 -6.86 10.68 -2.24
C GLU A 23 -6.57 9.99 -3.58
N ILE A 24 -6.03 8.77 -3.52
CA ILE A 24 -5.66 7.98 -4.70
C ILE A 24 -6.89 7.73 -5.58
N VAL A 25 -8.02 7.36 -4.98
CA VAL A 25 -9.26 7.07 -5.70
C VAL A 25 -9.97 8.36 -6.15
N LEU A 26 -9.88 9.43 -5.35
CA LEU A 26 -10.49 10.73 -5.63
C LEU A 26 -10.04 11.30 -6.97
N LEU A 27 -8.75 11.19 -7.28
CA LEU A 27 -8.21 11.63 -8.57
C LEU A 27 -8.94 10.95 -9.72
N SER A 28 -8.97 9.61 -9.73
CA SER A 28 -9.61 8.82 -10.79
C SER A 28 -11.09 9.18 -11.01
N VAL A 29 -11.82 9.48 -9.93
CA VAL A 29 -13.23 9.88 -10.02
C VAL A 29 -13.39 11.30 -10.58
N ALA A 30 -12.48 12.22 -10.25
CA ALA A 30 -12.53 13.61 -10.70
C ALA A 30 -12.00 13.83 -12.13
N LEU A 31 -11.22 12.90 -12.68
CA LEU A 31 -10.56 13.03 -13.99
C LEU A 31 -11.48 13.49 -15.14
N PRO A 32 -12.70 12.95 -15.32
CA PRO A 32 -13.58 13.39 -16.41
C PRO A 32 -13.94 14.88 -16.34
N VAL A 33 -14.14 15.39 -15.12
CA VAL A 33 -14.51 16.79 -14.89
C VAL A 33 -13.30 17.71 -15.02
N ILE A 34 -12.15 17.31 -14.46
CA ILE A 34 -10.87 18.03 -14.63
C ILE A 34 -10.52 18.15 -16.12
N ARG A 35 -10.71 17.07 -16.88
CA ARG A 35 -10.46 17.04 -18.32
C ARG A 35 -11.29 18.09 -19.05
N GLY A 36 -12.58 18.18 -18.75
CA GLY A 36 -13.48 19.16 -19.37
C GLY A 36 -13.13 20.60 -18.98
N ASP A 37 -12.84 20.84 -17.71
CA ASP A 37 -12.54 22.16 -17.16
C ASP A 37 -11.19 22.73 -17.64
N LEU A 38 -10.14 21.89 -17.68
CA LEU A 38 -8.80 22.30 -18.12
C LEU A 38 -8.54 22.06 -19.62
N GLY A 39 -9.52 21.54 -20.36
CA GLY A 39 -9.39 21.27 -21.80
C GLY A 39 -8.36 20.19 -22.16
N LEU A 40 -8.13 19.22 -21.26
CA LEU A 40 -7.04 18.25 -21.39
C LEU A 40 -7.35 17.15 -22.43
N GLY A 41 -6.30 16.73 -23.13
CA GLY A 41 -6.28 15.50 -23.92
C GLY A 41 -6.30 14.24 -23.05
N ILE A 42 -6.63 13.10 -23.65
CA ILE A 42 -6.66 11.79 -22.96
C ILE A 42 -5.27 11.43 -22.40
N ASN A 43 -4.22 11.74 -23.15
CA ASN A 43 -2.84 11.46 -22.74
C ASN A 43 -2.45 12.28 -21.48
N GLU A 44 -2.85 13.54 -21.42
CA GLU A 44 -2.57 14.45 -20.30
C GLU A 44 -3.24 13.98 -19.01
N VAL A 45 -4.51 13.54 -19.11
CA VAL A 45 -5.25 12.95 -17.99
C VAL A 45 -4.54 11.69 -17.47
N GLY A 46 -4.06 10.82 -18.35
CA GLY A 46 -3.28 9.64 -17.97
C GLY A 46 -1.97 10.00 -17.26
N LEU A 47 -1.27 11.04 -17.73
CA LEU A 47 -0.03 11.52 -17.12
C LEU A 47 -0.21 11.95 -15.66
N LEU A 48 -1.36 12.52 -15.27
CA LEU A 48 -1.62 12.90 -13.88
C LEU A 48 -1.61 11.70 -12.93
N VAL A 49 -2.22 10.58 -13.34
CA VAL A 49 -2.23 9.32 -12.58
C VAL A 49 -0.82 8.72 -12.55
N THR A 50 -0.17 8.66 -13.71
CA THR A 50 1.20 8.13 -13.83
C THR A 50 2.18 8.92 -12.98
N ALA A 51 2.12 10.26 -12.97
CA ALA A 51 2.97 11.10 -12.13
C ALA A 51 2.80 10.79 -10.65
N THR A 52 1.56 10.61 -10.19
CA THR A 52 1.26 10.24 -8.80
C THR A 52 1.88 8.88 -8.44
N LEU A 53 1.73 7.87 -9.30
CA LEU A 53 2.28 6.53 -9.07
C LEU A 53 3.82 6.50 -9.14
N ILE A 54 4.44 7.24 -10.06
CA ILE A 54 5.89 7.41 -10.11
C ILE A 54 6.37 8.10 -8.82
N GLY A 55 5.68 9.15 -8.36
CA GLY A 55 5.95 9.81 -7.09
C GLY A 55 5.92 8.83 -5.91
N MET A 56 4.89 7.97 -5.84
CA MET A 56 4.84 6.88 -4.86
C MET A 56 6.04 5.95 -5.00
N GLY A 57 6.48 5.66 -6.23
CA GLY A 57 7.74 4.97 -6.54
C GLY A 57 8.95 5.46 -5.75
N PHE A 58 9.12 6.78 -5.68
CA PHE A 58 10.24 7.43 -5.00
C PHE A 58 10.04 7.63 -3.50
N SER A 59 8.82 7.45 -2.99
CA SER A 59 8.47 7.75 -1.59
C SER A 59 9.31 7.02 -0.54
N SER A 60 9.77 5.80 -0.81
CA SER A 60 10.56 5.04 0.16
C SER A 60 11.99 5.57 0.30
N ILE A 61 12.55 6.10 -0.79
CA ILE A 61 13.87 6.73 -0.80
C ILE A 61 13.86 8.02 0.02
N THR A 62 12.71 8.70 0.11
CA THR A 62 12.55 9.95 0.85
C THR A 62 11.94 9.71 2.23
N ILE A 63 10.65 9.36 2.31
CA ILE A 63 9.90 9.17 3.55
C ILE A 63 10.34 7.89 4.28
N GLY A 64 10.60 6.80 3.58
CA GLY A 64 11.09 5.55 4.20
C GLY A 64 12.48 5.74 4.83
N TRP A 65 13.39 6.40 4.12
CA TRP A 65 14.69 6.85 4.65
C TRP A 65 14.54 7.80 5.84
N TYR A 66 13.63 8.78 5.73
CA TYR A 66 13.35 9.73 6.80
C TYR A 66 12.83 9.00 8.05
N ALA A 67 11.98 7.99 7.89
CA ALA A 67 11.48 7.17 8.98
C ALA A 67 12.58 6.42 9.72
N ASP A 68 13.54 5.84 8.99
CA ASP A 68 14.66 5.10 9.57
C ASP A 68 15.65 6.02 10.31
N ASN A 69 15.80 7.27 9.89
CA ASN A 69 16.72 8.23 10.53
C ASN A 69 16.08 9.11 11.62
N PHE A 70 14.83 9.51 11.44
CA PHE A 70 14.16 10.54 12.25
C PHE A 70 12.92 10.06 13.01
N GLY A 71 12.48 8.83 12.78
CA GLY A 71 11.43 8.18 13.58
C GLY A 71 10.19 7.83 12.76
N ARG A 72 9.47 6.81 13.21
CA ARG A 72 8.26 6.33 12.53
C ARG A 72 7.13 7.34 12.65
N ARG A 73 6.97 7.94 13.83
CA ARG A 73 5.90 8.93 14.08
C ARG A 73 6.09 10.16 13.23
N SER A 74 7.31 10.69 13.21
CA SER A 74 7.63 11.91 12.48
C SER A 74 7.47 11.70 10.97
N ALA A 75 7.87 10.54 10.45
CA ALA A 75 7.68 10.21 9.03
C ALA A 75 6.22 10.04 8.64
N MET A 76 5.41 9.41 9.50
CA MET A 76 3.97 9.27 9.27
C MET A 76 3.30 10.65 9.21
N LEU A 77 3.65 11.55 10.14
CA LEU A 77 3.15 12.94 10.14
C LEU A 77 3.65 13.71 8.91
N ALA A 78 4.92 13.59 8.54
CA ALA A 78 5.48 14.24 7.36
C ALA A 78 4.77 13.81 6.08
N SER A 79 4.53 12.51 5.91
CA SER A 79 3.76 11.95 4.79
C SER A 79 2.36 12.58 4.72
N LEU A 80 1.60 12.55 5.82
CA LEU A 80 0.25 13.13 5.91
C LEU A 80 0.23 14.63 5.59
N ILE A 81 1.17 15.39 6.14
CA ILE A 81 1.27 16.84 5.90
C ILE A 81 1.62 17.12 4.44
N ILE A 82 2.59 16.40 3.87
CA ILE A 82 3.04 16.60 2.49
C ILE A 82 1.89 16.35 1.52
N PHE A 83 1.25 15.18 1.57
CA PHE A 83 0.17 14.92 0.61
C PHE A 83 -1.06 15.77 0.90
N GLY A 84 -1.47 15.96 2.17
CA GLY A 84 -2.64 16.79 2.51
C GLY A 84 -2.50 18.25 2.05
N ALA A 85 -1.33 18.85 2.27
CA ALA A 85 -1.06 20.22 1.82
C ALA A 85 -1.03 20.31 0.28
N LEU A 86 -0.33 19.40 -0.40
CA LEU A 86 -0.22 19.40 -1.86
C LEU A 86 -1.58 19.13 -2.54
N THR A 87 -2.36 18.19 -2.01
CA THR A 87 -3.75 17.92 -2.43
C THR A 87 -4.63 19.17 -2.27
N SER A 88 -4.45 19.94 -1.18
CA SER A 88 -5.19 21.20 -0.99
C SER A 88 -4.79 22.27 -2.00
N VAL A 89 -3.48 22.40 -2.27
CA VAL A 89 -2.95 23.39 -3.22
C VAL A 89 -3.49 23.20 -4.63
N LEU A 90 -3.81 21.97 -5.04
CA LEU A 90 -4.35 21.66 -6.36
C LEU A 90 -5.66 22.39 -6.68
N SER A 91 -6.43 22.79 -5.66
CA SER A 91 -7.64 23.60 -5.86
C SER A 91 -7.37 24.97 -6.49
N PHE A 92 -6.14 25.49 -6.40
CA PHE A 92 -5.75 26.79 -6.94
C PHE A 92 -4.95 26.69 -8.25
N VAL A 93 -4.65 25.47 -8.70
CA VAL A 93 -3.77 25.23 -9.85
C VAL A 93 -4.57 25.22 -11.14
N HIS A 94 -4.12 26.01 -12.12
CA HIS A 94 -4.74 26.12 -13.44
C HIS A 94 -3.81 25.65 -14.57
N ASP A 95 -2.49 25.63 -14.32
CA ASP A 95 -1.49 25.16 -15.28
C ASP A 95 -1.31 23.64 -15.18
N PHE A 96 -1.34 22.96 -16.33
CA PHE A 96 -1.23 21.50 -16.41
C PHE A 96 0.11 20.98 -15.87
N TYR A 97 1.23 21.62 -16.22
CA TYR A 97 2.55 21.13 -15.81
C TYR A 97 2.77 21.30 -14.31
N LEU A 98 2.30 22.40 -13.72
CA LEU A 98 2.29 22.59 -12.28
C LEU A 98 1.39 21.56 -11.59
N PHE A 99 0.21 21.28 -12.15
CA PHE A 99 -0.67 20.23 -11.63
C PHE A 99 0.04 18.88 -11.64
N LEU A 100 0.66 18.50 -12.77
CA LEU A 100 1.41 17.27 -12.94
C LEU A 100 2.57 17.16 -11.95
N PHE A 101 3.32 18.24 -11.74
CA PHE A 101 4.42 18.28 -10.77
C PHE A 101 3.94 18.12 -9.33
N ILE A 102 2.84 18.79 -8.96
CA ILE A 102 2.24 18.64 -7.63
C ILE A 102 1.72 17.22 -7.42
N ARG A 103 1.18 16.55 -8.45
CA ARG A 103 0.79 15.14 -8.38
C ARG A 103 1.96 14.20 -8.14
N PHE A 104 3.08 14.45 -8.80
CA PHE A 104 4.31 13.71 -8.53
C PHE A 104 4.73 13.90 -7.06
N LEU A 105 4.75 15.13 -6.56
CA LEU A 105 5.13 15.40 -5.17
C LEU A 105 4.13 14.85 -4.13
N SER A 106 2.82 14.91 -4.41
CA SER A 106 1.81 14.30 -3.53
C SER A 106 1.96 12.79 -3.48
N GLY A 107 2.29 12.17 -4.62
CA GLY A 107 2.68 10.76 -4.73
C GLY A 107 3.82 10.37 -3.78
N VAL A 108 4.85 11.21 -3.67
CA VAL A 108 5.96 11.01 -2.72
C VAL A 108 5.46 10.97 -1.28
N GLY A 109 4.52 11.85 -0.92
CA GLY A 109 3.87 11.82 0.39
C GLY A 109 3.06 10.55 0.63
N LEU A 110 2.17 10.20 -0.30
CA LEU A 110 1.25 9.06 -0.21
C LEU A 110 1.98 7.72 -0.03
N GLY A 111 2.96 7.43 -0.89
CA GLY A 111 3.68 6.15 -0.83
C GLY A 111 4.42 5.92 0.50
N GLY A 112 4.85 7.00 1.17
CA GLY A 112 5.58 6.93 2.43
C GLY A 112 4.76 6.38 3.59
N LEU A 113 3.43 6.51 3.53
CA LEU A 113 2.54 6.05 4.59
C LEU A 113 2.55 4.52 4.71
N TRP A 114 2.48 3.81 3.57
CA TRP A 114 2.49 2.35 3.54
C TRP A 114 3.77 1.78 4.18
N SER A 115 4.93 2.35 3.85
CA SER A 115 6.23 1.91 4.38
C SER A 115 6.29 2.11 5.88
N THR A 116 5.91 3.31 6.32
CA THR A 116 5.97 3.71 7.72
C THR A 116 5.05 2.86 8.57
N VAL A 117 3.79 2.69 8.17
CA VAL A 117 2.80 1.84 8.85
C VAL A 117 3.29 0.40 8.96
N SER A 118 3.83 -0.17 7.87
CA SER A 118 4.31 -1.55 7.84
C SER A 118 5.42 -1.78 8.86
N ALA A 119 6.42 -0.88 8.90
CA ALA A 119 7.49 -0.93 9.89
C ALA A 119 6.96 -0.67 11.31
N TYR A 120 6.02 0.26 11.48
CA TYR A 120 5.48 0.62 12.79
C TYR A 120 4.74 -0.54 13.44
N VAL A 121 3.93 -1.25 12.66
CA VAL A 121 3.22 -2.44 13.11
C VAL A 121 4.22 -3.55 13.44
N ALA A 122 5.23 -3.76 12.58
CA ALA A 122 6.26 -4.76 12.84
C ALA A 122 7.01 -4.51 14.16
N GLU A 123 7.19 -3.24 14.55
CA GLU A 123 7.88 -2.86 15.78
C GLU A 123 6.96 -2.79 17.01
N SER A 124 5.65 -2.62 16.82
CA SER A 124 4.70 -2.43 17.92
C SER A 124 3.90 -3.70 18.28
N TRP A 125 3.81 -4.66 17.36
CA TRP A 125 3.01 -5.86 17.51
C TRP A 125 3.87 -7.13 17.65
N PRO A 126 3.43 -8.11 18.48
CA PRO A 126 4.08 -9.41 18.58
C PRO A 126 4.14 -10.11 17.23
N GLU A 127 5.21 -10.87 16.97
CA GLU A 127 5.45 -11.50 15.67
C GLU A 127 4.25 -12.32 15.14
N LYS A 128 3.57 -13.04 16.04
CA LYS A 128 2.37 -13.87 15.75
C LYS A 128 1.10 -13.08 15.44
N GLN A 129 1.15 -11.76 15.44
CA GLN A 129 0.01 -10.86 15.20
C GLN A 129 0.33 -9.77 14.18
N ARG A 130 1.55 -9.74 13.62
CA ARG A 130 2.00 -8.66 12.73
C ARG A 130 1.22 -8.68 11.42
N SER A 131 0.96 -9.86 10.85
CA SER A 131 0.22 -9.94 9.58
C SER A 131 -1.24 -9.53 9.76
N ARG A 132 -1.90 -9.94 10.85
CA ARG A 132 -3.25 -9.44 11.19
C ARG A 132 -3.29 -7.92 11.32
N ALA A 133 -2.38 -7.35 12.09
CA ALA A 133 -2.36 -5.91 12.35
C ALA A 133 -2.09 -5.10 11.08
N THR A 134 -1.09 -5.50 10.27
CA THR A 134 -0.81 -4.80 9.01
C THR A 134 -1.97 -4.94 8.03
N SER A 135 -2.50 -6.15 7.85
CA SER A 135 -3.65 -6.35 6.96
C SER A 135 -4.90 -5.60 7.39
N PHE A 136 -5.16 -5.48 8.70
CA PHE A 136 -6.26 -4.68 9.20
C PHE A 136 -6.09 -3.21 8.81
N VAL A 137 -4.90 -2.63 9.01
CA VAL A 137 -4.63 -1.24 8.58
C VAL A 137 -4.81 -1.07 7.08
N ILE A 138 -4.24 -1.97 6.27
CA ILE A 138 -4.34 -1.88 4.81
C ILE A 138 -5.78 -2.13 4.31
N SER A 139 -6.62 -2.83 5.09
CA SER A 139 -8.05 -2.98 4.79
C SER A 139 -8.84 -1.67 4.85
N ALA A 140 -8.25 -0.58 5.35
CA ALA A 140 -8.81 0.75 5.19
C ALA A 140 -8.93 1.19 3.71
N PHE A 141 -8.18 0.59 2.77
CA PHE A 141 -8.19 0.99 1.37
C PHE A 141 -9.59 0.93 0.71
N PRO A 142 -10.31 -0.20 0.72
CA PRO A 142 -11.68 -0.27 0.18
C PRO A 142 -12.64 0.71 0.88
N ILE A 143 -12.43 1.02 2.16
CA ILE A 143 -13.23 2.02 2.87
C ILE A 143 -12.93 3.43 2.34
N GLY A 144 -11.65 3.78 2.17
CA GLY A 144 -11.23 5.05 1.59
C GLY A 144 -11.77 5.25 0.17
N ALA A 145 -11.84 4.18 -0.64
CA ALA A 145 -12.46 4.22 -1.96
C ALA A 145 -13.96 4.59 -1.90
N ILE A 146 -14.70 4.03 -0.94
CA ILE A 146 -16.11 4.38 -0.71
C ILE A 146 -16.24 5.83 -0.25
N VAL A 147 -15.39 6.27 0.70
CA VAL A 147 -15.37 7.65 1.19
C VAL A 147 -15.07 8.62 0.03
N ALA A 148 -14.14 8.29 -0.86
CA ALA A 148 -13.84 9.09 -2.05
C ALA A 148 -15.06 9.23 -2.97
N ALA A 149 -15.75 8.13 -3.28
CA ALA A 149 -16.94 8.14 -4.13
C ALA A 149 -18.09 8.96 -3.51
N VAL A 150 -18.33 8.80 -2.20
CA VAL A 150 -19.35 9.56 -1.46
C VAL A 150 -18.99 11.04 -1.44
N THR A 151 -17.73 11.39 -1.16
CA THR A 151 -17.28 12.78 -1.15
C THR A 151 -17.43 13.40 -2.54
N ALA A 152 -16.97 12.71 -3.59
CA ALA A 152 -17.09 13.18 -4.96
C ALA A 152 -18.54 13.48 -5.37
N LYS A 153 -19.52 12.69 -4.91
CA LYS A 153 -20.95 12.94 -5.16
C LYS A 153 -21.43 14.30 -4.64
N PHE A 154 -20.88 14.80 -3.53
CA PHE A 154 -21.32 16.06 -2.92
C PHE A 154 -20.67 17.30 -3.53
N PHE A 155 -19.44 17.19 -4.03
CA PHE A 155 -18.69 18.34 -4.53
C PHE A 155 -18.63 18.43 -6.06
N LEU A 156 -18.67 17.30 -6.79
CA LEU A 156 -18.62 17.38 -8.25
C LEU A 156 -19.90 18.05 -8.81
N PRO A 157 -19.77 18.93 -9.84
CA PRO A 157 -18.59 19.11 -10.69
C PRO A 157 -17.51 20.07 -10.16
N ASP A 158 -17.66 20.67 -8.99
CA ASP A 158 -16.62 21.50 -8.38
C ASP A 158 -15.47 20.66 -7.80
N TRP A 159 -14.58 20.22 -8.69
CA TRP A 159 -13.41 19.44 -8.32
C TRP A 159 -12.41 20.25 -7.48
N ARG A 160 -12.35 21.58 -7.61
CA ARG A 160 -11.41 22.40 -6.84
C ARG A 160 -11.75 22.34 -5.36
N THR A 161 -13.02 22.56 -5.00
CA THR A 161 -13.47 22.44 -3.61
C THR A 161 -13.36 21.00 -3.10
N LEU A 162 -13.57 20.00 -3.97
CA LEU A 162 -13.35 18.59 -3.62
C LEU A 162 -11.90 18.32 -3.17
N PHE A 163 -10.92 18.80 -3.93
CA PHE A 163 -9.49 18.64 -3.61
C PHE A 163 -9.08 19.43 -2.36
N LEU A 164 -9.60 20.65 -2.20
CA LEU A 164 -9.39 21.45 -0.99
C LEU A 164 -9.93 20.76 0.26
N PHE A 165 -11.18 20.30 0.22
CA PHE A 165 -11.80 19.57 1.32
C PHE A 165 -11.02 18.30 1.66
N SER A 166 -10.69 17.49 0.65
CA SER A 166 -10.00 16.22 0.83
C SER A 166 -8.61 16.40 1.43
N GLY A 167 -7.85 17.41 0.97
CA GLY A 167 -6.53 17.73 1.50
C GLY A 167 -6.59 18.25 2.94
N LEU A 168 -7.55 19.13 3.26
CA LEU A 168 -7.73 19.64 4.63
C LEU A 168 -8.23 18.57 5.60
N ALA A 169 -9.04 17.63 5.15
CA ALA A 169 -9.58 16.57 5.99
C ALA A 169 -8.49 15.64 6.57
N VAL A 170 -7.29 15.63 5.97
CA VAL A 170 -6.09 14.95 6.50
C VAL A 170 -5.67 15.50 7.88
N ILE A 171 -6.15 16.68 8.29
CA ILE A 171 -5.93 17.19 9.64
C ILE A 171 -6.46 16.23 10.72
N LEU A 172 -7.48 15.41 10.41
CA LEU A 172 -8.05 14.43 11.33
C LEU A 172 -7.05 13.30 11.68
N PRO A 173 -6.48 12.55 10.72
CA PRO A 173 -5.42 11.59 11.04
C PRO A 173 -4.16 12.27 11.59
N ILE A 174 -3.79 13.47 11.14
CA ILE A 174 -2.64 14.22 11.70
C ILE A 174 -2.85 14.47 13.19
N PHE A 175 -4.02 15.00 13.57
CA PHE A 175 -4.37 15.24 14.96
C PHE A 175 -4.28 13.95 15.78
N TYR A 176 -4.88 12.86 15.29
CA TYR A 176 -4.87 11.59 16.02
C TYR A 176 -3.45 11.03 16.19
N VAL A 177 -2.65 11.00 15.12
CA VAL A 177 -1.26 10.51 15.17
C VAL A 177 -0.39 11.39 16.06
N TYR A 178 -0.60 12.71 16.03
CA TYR A 178 0.14 13.63 16.88
C TYR A 178 -0.18 13.40 18.36
N PHE A 179 -1.45 13.34 18.77
CA PHE A 179 -1.77 13.28 20.19
C PHE A 179 -1.69 11.87 20.81
N PHE A 180 -1.96 10.82 20.03
CA PHE A 180 -2.18 9.49 20.59
C PHE A 180 -1.16 8.43 20.16
N VAL A 181 -0.48 8.61 19.03
CA VAL A 181 0.52 7.64 18.55
C VAL A 181 1.88 7.99 19.15
N ALA A 182 2.45 7.07 19.92
CA ALA A 182 3.78 7.21 20.51
C ALA A 182 4.87 6.65 19.59
N GLU A 183 6.09 7.18 19.72
CA GLU A 183 7.23 6.72 18.93
C GLU A 183 7.66 5.28 19.26
N SER A 184 8.13 4.54 18.24
CA SER A 184 8.61 3.16 18.34
C SER A 184 9.76 3.03 19.32
N GLN A 185 9.59 2.19 20.34
CA GLN A 185 10.63 1.94 21.33
C GLN A 185 11.79 1.16 20.73
N ILE A 186 11.50 0.22 19.82
CA ILE A 186 12.52 -0.57 19.12
C ILE A 186 13.40 0.35 18.27
N TRP A 187 12.80 1.29 17.54
CA TRP A 187 13.57 2.28 16.78
C TRP A 187 14.39 3.20 17.70
N LYS A 188 13.84 3.66 18.84
CA LYS A 188 14.58 4.50 19.81
C LYS A 188 15.82 3.81 20.35
N ILE A 189 15.67 2.56 20.78
CA ILE A 189 16.79 1.74 21.29
C ILE A 189 17.82 1.55 20.19
N GLN A 190 17.40 1.19 18.97
CA GLN A 190 18.31 1.02 17.84
C GLN A 190 19.06 2.31 17.48
N LYS A 191 18.38 3.47 17.54
CA LYS A 191 18.98 4.77 17.25
C LYS A 191 20.05 5.14 18.28
N GLN A 192 19.82 4.85 19.56
CA GLN A 192 20.83 5.05 20.61
C GLN A 192 22.07 4.20 20.35
N VAL A 193 21.90 2.90 20.07
CA VAL A 193 23.02 1.98 19.76
C VAL A 193 23.78 2.41 18.50
N ASN A 194 23.07 2.76 17.43
CA ASN A 194 23.69 3.13 16.16
C ASN A 194 24.35 4.52 16.16
N SER A 195 23.83 5.46 16.95
CA SER A 195 24.40 6.82 17.04
C SER A 195 25.84 6.82 17.56
N ALA A 196 26.22 5.78 18.31
CA ALA A 196 27.59 5.59 18.79
C ALA A 196 28.54 4.97 17.76
N THR A 197 28.04 4.35 16.68
CA THR A 197 28.87 3.43 15.85
C THR A 197 28.70 3.49 14.34
N LYS A 198 27.53 3.86 13.79
CA LYS A 198 27.20 3.61 12.36
C LYS A 198 26.52 4.76 11.61
N GLY A 199 26.50 5.98 12.16
CA GLY A 199 25.97 7.16 11.48
C GLY A 199 24.51 7.03 10.99
N GLN A 200 24.12 7.89 10.04
CA GLN A 200 22.82 7.86 9.38
C GLN A 200 22.68 6.64 8.45
N VAL A 201 21.45 6.19 8.24
CA VAL A 201 21.11 5.13 7.29
C VAL A 201 21.30 5.64 5.87
N LEU A 202 21.99 4.88 5.02
CA LEU A 202 22.16 5.20 3.60
C LEU A 202 21.20 4.37 2.74
N VAL A 203 20.72 4.97 1.64
CA VAL A 203 19.84 4.28 0.69
C VAL A 203 20.53 3.05 0.07
N SER A 204 21.85 3.10 -0.11
CA SER A 204 22.64 1.98 -0.64
C SER A 204 22.67 0.75 0.28
N GLU A 205 22.36 0.88 1.58
CA GLU A 205 22.39 -0.24 2.53
C GLU A 205 21.41 -1.35 2.14
N ILE A 206 20.26 -1.03 1.53
CA ILE A 206 19.31 -2.04 1.06
C ILE A 206 19.84 -2.82 -0.17
N PHE A 207 20.90 -2.33 -0.80
CA PHE A 207 21.60 -3.01 -1.91
C PHE A 207 22.93 -3.61 -1.49
N ALA A 208 23.25 -3.62 -0.19
CA ALA A 208 24.39 -4.36 0.33
C ALA A 208 24.29 -5.86 -0.02
N PRO A 209 25.41 -6.60 -0.14
CA PRO A 209 25.41 -8.00 -0.58
C PRO A 209 24.43 -8.92 0.17
N GLU A 210 24.18 -8.64 1.45
CA GLU A 210 23.28 -9.38 2.34
C GLU A 210 21.79 -9.11 2.05
N LEU A 211 21.45 -7.90 1.61
CA LEU A 211 20.06 -7.46 1.43
C LEU A 211 19.64 -7.35 -0.05
N ARG A 212 20.59 -7.20 -0.99
CA ARG A 212 20.30 -6.96 -2.41
C ARG A 212 19.33 -7.98 -3.02
N ARG A 213 19.45 -9.26 -2.64
CA ARG A 213 18.59 -10.33 -3.15
C ARG A 213 17.15 -10.14 -2.64
N SER A 214 16.98 -9.82 -1.37
CA SER A 214 15.68 -9.51 -0.76
C SER A 214 15.05 -8.28 -1.41
N THR A 215 15.83 -7.24 -1.67
CA THR A 215 15.39 -6.00 -2.32
C THR A 215 14.94 -6.23 -3.74
N LEU A 216 15.73 -6.91 -4.56
CA LEU A 216 15.39 -7.19 -5.97
C LEU A 216 14.16 -8.11 -6.08
N LEU A 217 14.16 -9.24 -5.37
CA LEU A 217 13.04 -10.18 -5.42
C LEU A 217 11.76 -9.60 -4.82
N GLY A 218 11.86 -8.84 -3.74
CA GLY A 218 10.72 -8.16 -3.12
C GLY A 218 10.14 -7.08 -4.03
N THR A 219 11.00 -6.31 -4.70
CA THR A 219 10.57 -5.30 -5.69
C THR A 219 9.89 -5.96 -6.88
N LEU A 220 10.45 -7.04 -7.43
CA LEU A 220 9.82 -7.77 -8.55
C LEU A 220 8.47 -8.38 -8.13
N ALA A 221 8.41 -9.04 -6.97
CA ALA A 221 7.18 -9.57 -6.40
C ALA A 221 6.09 -8.48 -6.30
N ALA A 222 6.42 -7.33 -5.70
CA ALA A 222 5.49 -6.22 -5.57
C ALA A 222 5.08 -5.64 -6.93
N SER A 223 6.04 -5.43 -7.84
CA SER A 223 5.80 -4.87 -9.18
C SER A 223 4.78 -5.69 -9.95
N PHE A 224 4.96 -7.01 -10.01
CA PHE A 224 4.04 -7.89 -10.73
C PHE A 224 2.66 -7.98 -10.05
N ALA A 225 2.60 -8.04 -8.70
CA ALA A 225 1.31 -8.02 -8.02
C ALA A 225 0.56 -6.69 -8.24
N LEU A 226 1.27 -5.57 -8.21
CA LEU A 226 0.70 -4.24 -8.42
C LEU A 226 0.33 -3.99 -9.87
N LEU A 227 1.10 -4.50 -10.85
CA LEU A 227 0.71 -4.51 -12.26
C LEU A 227 -0.59 -5.28 -12.49
N GLY A 228 -0.71 -6.47 -11.88
CA GLY A 228 -1.93 -7.26 -11.91
C GLY A 228 -3.11 -6.50 -11.30
N TYR A 229 -2.92 -5.90 -10.12
CA TYR A 229 -3.97 -5.19 -9.38
C TYR A 229 -4.40 -3.88 -10.04
N TRP A 230 -3.47 -2.98 -10.35
CA TRP A 230 -3.80 -1.70 -10.99
C TRP A 230 -4.30 -1.89 -12.41
N GLY A 231 -3.76 -2.87 -13.12
CA GLY A 231 -4.26 -3.28 -14.42
C GLY A 231 -5.71 -3.76 -14.35
N SER A 232 -6.03 -4.67 -13.43
CA SER A 232 -7.39 -5.17 -13.29
C SER A 232 -8.35 -4.11 -12.74
N SER A 233 -7.98 -3.38 -11.69
CA SER A 233 -8.84 -2.39 -11.05
C SER A 233 -9.20 -1.21 -11.97
N THR A 234 -8.29 -0.82 -12.86
CA THR A 234 -8.52 0.27 -13.83
C THR A 234 -9.51 -0.15 -14.91
N TRP A 235 -9.36 -1.36 -15.45
CA TRP A 235 -10.12 -1.79 -16.64
C TRP A 235 -11.37 -2.62 -16.32
N LEU A 236 -11.48 -3.16 -15.11
CA LEU A 236 -12.63 -3.96 -14.71
C LEU A 236 -13.96 -3.19 -14.78
N PRO A 237 -14.07 -1.93 -14.30
CA PRO A 237 -15.31 -1.15 -14.45
C PRO A 237 -15.71 -0.97 -15.92
N THR A 238 -14.73 -0.65 -16.79
CA THR A 238 -14.96 -0.46 -18.23
C THR A 238 -15.39 -1.76 -18.90
N TYR A 239 -14.76 -2.89 -18.56
CA TYR A 239 -15.15 -4.21 -19.03
C TYR A 239 -16.61 -4.56 -18.67
N LEU A 240 -17.00 -4.31 -17.42
CA LEU A 240 -18.38 -4.53 -16.95
C LEU A 240 -19.42 -3.72 -17.74
N VAL A 241 -19.07 -2.52 -18.18
CA VAL A 241 -20.00 -1.68 -18.96
C VAL A 241 -19.95 -2.03 -20.45
N GLN A 242 -18.76 -2.09 -21.05
CA GLN A 242 -18.59 -2.16 -22.50
C GLN A 242 -18.73 -3.57 -23.06
N GLU A 243 -18.22 -4.60 -22.38
CA GLU A 243 -18.26 -5.99 -22.88
C GLU A 243 -19.36 -6.82 -22.21
N ARG A 244 -19.66 -6.54 -20.94
CA ARG A 244 -20.75 -7.22 -20.21
C ARG A 244 -22.10 -6.51 -20.34
N GLY A 245 -22.12 -5.29 -20.87
CA GLY A 245 -23.35 -4.53 -21.13
C GLY A 245 -24.07 -4.04 -19.87
N LEU A 246 -23.41 -4.00 -18.70
CA LEU A 246 -24.05 -3.55 -17.46
C LEU A 246 -24.29 -2.04 -17.49
N SER A 247 -25.39 -1.62 -16.89
CA SER A 247 -25.62 -0.20 -16.62
C SER A 247 -24.56 0.37 -15.66
N LEU A 248 -24.32 1.68 -15.72
CA LEU A 248 -23.39 2.37 -14.82
C LEU A 248 -23.76 2.17 -13.33
N ALA A 249 -25.07 2.17 -13.01
CA ALA A 249 -25.55 1.96 -11.65
C ALA A 249 -25.26 0.53 -11.15
N LEU A 250 -25.42 -0.47 -12.01
CA LEU A 250 -25.14 -1.86 -11.68
C LEU A 250 -23.63 -2.11 -11.55
N MET A 251 -22.82 -1.54 -12.44
CA MET A 251 -21.35 -1.57 -12.32
C MET A 251 -20.88 -0.96 -10.99
N ALA A 252 -21.42 0.19 -10.57
CA ALA A 252 -21.09 0.80 -9.29
C ALA A 252 -21.43 -0.12 -8.10
N THR A 253 -22.58 -0.81 -8.17
CA THR A 253 -22.97 -1.83 -7.18
C THR A 253 -21.96 -2.99 -7.15
N PHE A 254 -21.52 -3.48 -8.30
CA PHE A 254 -20.57 -4.59 -8.40
C PHE A 254 -19.22 -4.21 -7.79
N ILE A 255 -18.71 -3.01 -8.09
CA ILE A 255 -17.47 -2.51 -7.50
C ILE A 255 -17.62 -2.31 -5.98
N ALA A 256 -18.76 -1.84 -5.49
CA ALA A 256 -18.99 -1.69 -4.06
C ALA A 256 -18.95 -3.04 -3.32
N VAL A 257 -19.64 -4.06 -3.84
CA VAL A 257 -19.69 -5.41 -3.24
C VAL A 257 -18.31 -6.10 -3.36
N LEU A 258 -17.58 -5.86 -4.45
CA LEU A 258 -16.19 -6.30 -4.63
C LEU A 258 -15.27 -5.76 -3.51
N ASN A 259 -15.39 -4.48 -3.16
CA ASN A 259 -14.61 -3.86 -2.08
C ASN A 259 -14.89 -4.49 -0.70
N VAL A 260 -16.11 -4.96 -0.43
CA VAL A 260 -16.43 -5.72 0.78
C VAL A 260 -15.65 -7.04 0.81
N GLY A 261 -15.61 -7.75 -0.32
CA GLY A 261 -14.79 -8.94 -0.49
C GLY A 261 -13.32 -8.68 -0.16
N ASN A 262 -12.75 -7.61 -0.74
CA ASN A 262 -11.36 -7.20 -0.48
C ASN A 262 -11.09 -6.90 1.00
N PHE A 263 -12.01 -6.20 1.68
CA PHE A 263 -11.90 -5.89 3.10
C PHE A 263 -11.83 -7.17 3.94
N LEU A 264 -12.75 -8.10 3.71
CA LEU A 264 -12.79 -9.38 4.42
C LEU A 264 -11.55 -10.24 4.11
N GLY A 265 -11.13 -10.25 2.85
CA GLY A 265 -9.96 -10.97 2.36
C GLY A 265 -8.66 -10.58 3.04
N LEU A 266 -8.36 -9.27 3.07
CA LEU A 266 -7.16 -8.74 3.74
C LEU A 266 -7.09 -9.22 5.20
N ASN A 267 -8.21 -9.10 5.94
CA ASN A 267 -8.28 -9.49 7.34
C ASN A 267 -8.16 -11.01 7.54
N PHE A 268 -8.85 -11.81 6.73
CA PHE A 268 -8.78 -13.26 6.77
C PHE A 268 -7.37 -13.77 6.49
N PHE A 269 -6.77 -13.34 5.39
CA PHE A 269 -5.43 -13.78 5.02
C PHE A 269 -4.36 -13.26 5.97
N GLY A 270 -4.55 -12.08 6.60
CA GLY A 270 -3.70 -11.62 7.71
C GLY A 270 -3.68 -12.63 8.87
N TYR A 271 -4.84 -13.16 9.25
CA TYR A 271 -4.95 -14.21 10.26
C TYR A 271 -4.28 -15.53 9.83
N VAL A 272 -4.50 -15.96 8.58
CA VAL A 272 -3.90 -17.17 8.00
C VAL A 272 -2.36 -17.05 7.96
N ALA A 273 -1.83 -15.88 7.60
CA ALA A 273 -0.39 -15.63 7.50
C ALA A 273 0.33 -15.76 8.84
N ASP A 274 -0.28 -15.27 9.92
CA ASP A 274 0.25 -15.42 11.27
C ASP A 274 0.24 -16.89 11.75
N ARG A 275 -0.62 -17.75 11.18
CA ARG A 275 -0.76 -19.18 11.59
C ARG A 275 0.04 -20.14 10.73
N PHE A 276 0.09 -19.93 9.41
CA PHE A 276 0.65 -20.86 8.43
C PHE A 276 1.91 -20.34 7.73
N GLY A 277 2.30 -19.10 8.01
CA GLY A 277 3.52 -18.48 7.49
C GLY A 277 3.25 -17.49 6.35
N LYS A 278 3.79 -16.27 6.51
CA LYS A 278 3.54 -15.10 5.64
C LYS A 278 3.80 -15.38 4.16
N ARG A 279 4.95 -15.96 3.84
CA ARG A 279 5.39 -16.19 2.46
C ARG A 279 4.45 -17.11 1.68
N ILE A 280 4.04 -18.23 2.30
CA ILE A 280 3.13 -19.20 1.68
C ILE A 280 1.75 -18.58 1.53
N THR A 281 1.26 -17.88 2.56
CA THR A 281 -0.05 -17.22 2.51
C THR A 281 -0.13 -16.14 1.43
N VAL A 282 0.93 -15.35 1.23
CA VAL A 282 1.02 -14.39 0.11
C VAL A 282 0.90 -15.12 -1.23
N ALA A 283 1.72 -16.16 -1.45
CA ALA A 283 1.71 -16.90 -2.70
C ALA A 283 0.34 -17.53 -2.99
N ILE A 284 -0.31 -18.14 -1.97
CA ILE A 284 -1.66 -18.68 -2.09
C ILE A 284 -2.67 -17.59 -2.47
N SER A 285 -2.64 -16.44 -1.79
CA SER A 285 -3.57 -15.34 -2.11
C SER A 285 -3.43 -14.85 -3.55
N LEU A 286 -2.19 -14.74 -4.05
CA LEU A 286 -1.89 -14.34 -5.43
C LEU A 286 -2.36 -15.40 -6.44
N LEU A 287 -2.10 -16.68 -6.19
CA LEU A 287 -2.53 -17.76 -7.08
C LEU A 287 -4.06 -17.90 -7.12
N LEU A 288 -4.74 -17.74 -5.97
CA LEU A 288 -6.20 -17.74 -5.92
C LEU A 288 -6.79 -16.51 -6.63
N THR A 289 -6.15 -15.34 -6.51
CA THR A 289 -6.51 -14.15 -7.29
C THR A 289 -6.38 -14.41 -8.79
N ALA A 290 -5.25 -15.00 -9.21
CA ALA A 290 -4.98 -15.34 -10.61
C ALA A 290 -6.02 -16.33 -11.16
N GLY A 291 -6.38 -17.37 -10.40
CA GLY A 291 -7.37 -18.37 -10.80
C GLY A 291 -8.80 -17.83 -10.81
N MET A 292 -9.17 -16.97 -9.85
CA MET A 292 -10.52 -16.42 -9.78
C MET A 292 -10.79 -15.33 -10.80
N LEU A 293 -9.78 -14.61 -11.28
CA LEU A 293 -9.99 -13.54 -12.25
C LEU A 293 -10.66 -14.05 -13.54
N PRO A 294 -10.17 -15.09 -14.25
CA PRO A 294 -10.86 -15.65 -15.42
C PRO A 294 -12.27 -16.17 -15.09
N ILE A 295 -12.45 -16.83 -13.95
CA ILE A 295 -13.77 -17.34 -13.52
C ILE A 295 -14.77 -16.19 -13.36
N TYR A 296 -14.33 -15.06 -12.80
CA TYR A 296 -15.13 -13.86 -12.67
C TYR A 296 -15.46 -13.25 -14.03
N LEU A 297 -14.47 -13.05 -14.91
CA LEU A 297 -14.68 -12.43 -16.23
C LEU A 297 -15.68 -13.22 -17.07
N PHE A 298 -15.55 -14.54 -17.11
CA PHE A 298 -16.39 -15.41 -17.93
C PHE A 298 -17.61 -15.97 -17.20
N ALA A 299 -18.04 -15.36 -16.09
CA ALA A 299 -19.28 -15.72 -15.41
C ALA A 299 -20.47 -15.70 -16.37
N SER A 300 -21.40 -16.66 -16.28
CA SER A 300 -22.43 -16.88 -17.31
C SER A 300 -23.58 -15.86 -17.28
N ASN A 301 -23.85 -15.25 -16.13
CA ASN A 301 -24.96 -14.29 -15.96
C ASN A 301 -24.63 -13.21 -14.93
N GLU A 302 -25.46 -12.16 -14.84
CA GLU A 302 -25.24 -11.04 -13.92
C GLU A 302 -25.24 -11.46 -12.45
N GLN A 303 -26.08 -12.42 -12.06
CA GLN A 303 -26.16 -12.89 -10.68
C GLN A 303 -24.87 -13.61 -10.25
N SER A 304 -24.34 -14.50 -11.09
CA SER A 304 -23.05 -15.16 -10.83
C SER A 304 -21.91 -14.16 -10.80
N LEU A 305 -21.90 -13.17 -11.70
CA LEU A 305 -20.92 -12.10 -11.69
C LEU A 305 -21.01 -11.28 -10.38
N LEU A 306 -22.20 -10.92 -9.89
CA LEU A 306 -22.38 -10.21 -8.62
C LEU A 306 -21.77 -10.97 -7.42
N TRP A 307 -21.95 -12.29 -7.34
CA TRP A 307 -21.46 -13.09 -6.21
C TRP A 307 -19.99 -13.53 -6.35
N LEU A 308 -19.49 -13.71 -7.56
CA LEU A 308 -18.09 -14.06 -7.82
C LEU A 308 -17.16 -12.86 -7.61
N GLY A 309 -17.62 -11.62 -7.79
CA GLY A 309 -16.80 -10.42 -7.61
C GLY A 309 -16.18 -10.29 -6.21
N PRO A 310 -16.97 -10.40 -5.12
CA PRO A 310 -16.44 -10.42 -3.77
C PRO A 310 -15.49 -11.59 -3.50
N ILE A 311 -15.72 -12.76 -4.10
CA ILE A 311 -14.85 -13.93 -3.95
C ILE A 311 -13.51 -13.68 -4.63
N TYR A 312 -13.52 -13.14 -5.84
CA TYR A 312 -12.31 -12.70 -6.54
C TYR A 312 -11.53 -11.69 -5.69
N ALA A 313 -12.21 -10.65 -5.20
CA ALA A 313 -11.57 -9.61 -4.39
C ALA A 313 -11.11 -10.08 -3.01
N PHE A 314 -11.77 -11.07 -2.43
CA PHE A 314 -11.35 -11.70 -1.18
C PHE A 314 -9.94 -12.30 -1.27
N PHE A 315 -9.52 -12.76 -2.45
CA PHE A 315 -8.17 -13.26 -2.64
C PHE A 315 -7.12 -12.16 -2.85
N ILE A 316 -7.53 -10.91 -3.12
CA ILE A 316 -6.65 -9.74 -3.28
C ILE A 316 -6.18 -9.24 -1.90
N ALA A 317 -5.37 -10.04 -1.22
CA ALA A 317 -4.88 -9.76 0.12
C ALA A 317 -3.39 -9.35 0.19
N PHE A 318 -2.67 -9.41 -0.94
CA PHE A 318 -1.21 -9.34 -0.96
C PHE A 318 -0.65 -8.04 -0.38
N ALA A 319 -1.33 -6.89 -0.52
CA ALA A 319 -0.81 -5.59 -0.09
C ALA A 319 -0.60 -5.50 1.43
N GLY A 320 -1.55 -6.02 2.22
CA GLY A 320 -1.41 -6.11 3.68
C GLY A 320 -0.34 -7.12 4.11
N LEU A 321 -0.32 -8.26 3.42
CA LEU A 321 0.64 -9.32 3.69
C LEU A 321 2.09 -8.91 3.37
N PHE A 322 2.32 -8.19 2.27
CA PHE A 322 3.61 -7.63 1.90
C PHE A 322 4.15 -6.68 2.97
N GLY A 323 3.31 -5.88 3.61
CA GLY A 323 3.77 -5.00 4.69
C GLY A 323 4.39 -5.79 5.84
N SER A 324 3.79 -6.93 6.20
CA SER A 324 4.33 -7.81 7.24
C SER A 324 5.50 -8.68 6.78
N LEU A 325 5.49 -9.17 5.53
CA LEU A 325 6.53 -10.02 4.95
C LEU A 325 7.80 -9.23 4.68
N PHE A 326 7.68 -8.09 3.98
CA PHE A 326 8.82 -7.24 3.67
C PHE A 326 9.43 -6.62 4.94
N SER A 327 8.63 -6.25 5.93
CA SER A 327 9.20 -5.75 7.20
C SER A 327 9.97 -6.82 7.99
N GLN A 328 9.70 -8.11 7.74
CA GLN A 328 10.38 -9.22 8.40
C GLN A 328 11.75 -9.54 7.77
N ILE A 329 11.93 -9.31 6.47
CA ILE A 329 13.19 -9.62 5.77
C ILE A 329 14.29 -8.56 6.00
N TYR A 330 13.94 -7.41 6.58
CA TYR A 330 14.89 -6.32 6.86
C TYR A 330 15.14 -6.11 8.36
N PRO A 331 16.40 -5.85 8.77
CA PRO A 331 16.72 -5.47 10.13
C PRO A 331 16.12 -4.10 10.46
N THR A 332 15.85 -3.84 11.74
CA THR A 332 15.21 -2.60 12.22
C THR A 332 15.85 -1.33 11.65
N ARG A 333 17.18 -1.32 11.49
CA ARG A 333 17.95 -0.16 10.97
C ARG A 333 17.44 0.34 9.62
N VAL A 334 17.16 -0.57 8.67
CA VAL A 334 16.75 -0.21 7.29
C VAL A 334 15.35 -0.72 6.97
N ARG A 335 14.56 -1.07 7.99
CA ARG A 335 13.30 -1.79 7.83
C ARG A 335 12.28 -0.97 7.03
N THR A 336 12.13 0.31 7.33
CA THR A 336 11.11 1.13 6.67
C THR A 336 11.51 1.43 5.24
N LEU A 337 12.76 1.82 5.03
CA LEU A 337 13.34 2.06 3.72
C LEU A 337 13.27 0.81 2.85
N GLY A 338 13.75 -0.34 3.33
CA GLY A 338 13.81 -1.58 2.56
C GLY A 338 12.44 -2.16 2.24
N ALA A 339 11.57 -2.30 3.26
CA ALA A 339 10.23 -2.83 3.04
C ALA A 339 9.40 -1.90 2.14
N GLY A 340 9.50 -0.60 2.41
CA GLY A 340 8.92 0.44 1.58
C GLY A 340 9.44 0.38 0.16
N PHE A 341 10.76 0.26 -0.06
CA PHE A 341 11.37 0.29 -1.38
C PHE A 341 10.81 -0.84 -2.24
N CYS A 342 10.75 -2.06 -1.71
CA CYS A 342 10.16 -3.20 -2.41
C CYS A 342 8.75 -2.88 -2.93
N PHE A 343 7.87 -2.41 -2.05
CA PHE A 343 6.47 -2.19 -2.42
C PHE A 343 6.27 -0.97 -3.31
N ASN A 344 6.89 0.16 -2.95
CA ASN A 344 6.66 1.43 -3.62
C ASN A 344 7.39 1.54 -4.95
N ALA A 345 8.64 1.09 -5.07
CA ALA A 345 9.29 1.01 -6.38
C ALA A 345 8.45 0.12 -7.34
N GLY A 346 7.83 -0.93 -6.79
CA GLY A 346 6.84 -1.72 -7.51
C GLY A 346 5.59 -0.94 -7.94
N ARG A 347 5.08 0.00 -7.12
CA ARG A 347 3.99 0.92 -7.53
C ARG A 347 4.42 1.83 -8.67
N GLY A 348 5.64 2.37 -8.61
CA GLY A 348 6.20 3.21 -9.67
C GLY A 348 6.33 2.47 -11.00
N LEU A 349 6.82 1.22 -10.97
CA LEU A 349 6.88 0.37 -12.17
C LEU A 349 5.48 -0.03 -12.65
N ALA A 350 4.53 -0.25 -11.74
CA ALA A 350 3.15 -0.58 -12.08
C ALA A 350 2.37 0.57 -12.72
N ALA A 351 2.87 1.81 -12.64
CA ALA A 351 2.26 2.99 -13.26
C ALA A 351 2.08 2.87 -14.77
N PHE A 352 2.90 2.04 -15.42
CA PHE A 352 2.85 1.78 -16.86
C PHE A 352 1.92 0.60 -17.22
N GLY A 353 1.41 -0.13 -16.22
CA GLY A 353 0.52 -1.28 -16.40
C GLY A 353 -0.75 -0.97 -17.17
N PRO A 354 -1.53 0.06 -16.81
CA PRO A 354 -2.72 0.42 -17.56
C PRO A 354 -2.45 0.70 -19.03
N VAL A 355 -1.34 1.37 -19.37
CA VAL A 355 -0.95 1.65 -20.76
C VAL A 355 -0.62 0.36 -21.52
N LEU A 356 0.20 -0.51 -20.92
CA LEU A 356 0.54 -1.81 -21.49
C LEU A 356 -0.71 -2.63 -21.81
N LEU A 357 -1.67 -2.67 -20.88
CA LEU A 357 -2.91 -3.44 -21.03
C LEU A 357 -3.91 -2.79 -21.98
N SER A 358 -3.90 -1.45 -22.09
CA SER A 358 -4.71 -0.71 -23.07
C SER A 358 -4.37 -1.12 -24.50
N GLY A 359 -3.08 -1.28 -24.81
CA GLY A 359 -2.64 -1.72 -26.12
C GLY A 359 -3.14 -3.12 -26.49
N ILE A 360 -3.22 -4.02 -25.50
CA ILE A 360 -3.81 -5.35 -25.70
C ILE A 360 -5.32 -5.22 -25.92
N ALA A 361 -6.00 -4.42 -25.10
CA ALA A 361 -7.44 -4.23 -25.21
C ALA A 361 -7.87 -3.59 -26.54
N SER A 362 -7.07 -2.68 -27.11
CA SER A 362 -7.37 -2.02 -28.38
C SER A 362 -7.23 -2.94 -29.60
N HIS A 363 -6.41 -4.00 -29.51
CA HIS A 363 -6.20 -4.94 -30.61
C HIS A 363 -7.00 -6.24 -30.46
N TYR A 364 -7.36 -6.61 -29.23
CA TYR A 364 -8.09 -7.85 -28.93
C TYR A 364 -9.41 -7.54 -28.18
N SER A 365 -9.38 -7.55 -26.85
CA SER A 365 -10.53 -7.24 -26.00
C SER A 365 -10.07 -6.82 -24.60
N LEU A 366 -10.92 -6.13 -23.85
CA LEU A 366 -10.69 -5.83 -22.44
C LEU A 366 -10.54 -7.11 -21.62
N ALA A 367 -11.34 -8.15 -21.93
CA ALA A 367 -11.16 -9.48 -21.31
C ALA A 367 -9.75 -10.04 -21.50
N ALA A 368 -9.18 -9.93 -22.72
CA ALA A 368 -7.82 -10.39 -23.00
C ALA A 368 -6.78 -9.60 -22.19
N GLY A 369 -6.92 -8.28 -22.09
CA GLY A 369 -6.06 -7.44 -21.23
C GLY A 369 -6.12 -7.86 -19.75
N LEU A 370 -7.33 -8.09 -19.23
CA LEU A 370 -7.55 -8.52 -17.85
C LEU A 370 -6.99 -9.94 -17.59
N MET A 371 -7.02 -10.84 -18.57
CA MET A 371 -6.38 -12.15 -18.47
C MET A 371 -4.86 -12.06 -18.31
N VAL A 372 -4.20 -11.06 -18.93
CA VAL A 372 -2.77 -10.84 -18.74
C VAL A 372 -2.47 -10.46 -17.28
N CYS A 373 -3.35 -9.72 -16.60
CA CYS A 373 -3.19 -9.43 -15.17
C CYS A 373 -3.10 -10.71 -14.32
N ALA A 374 -3.84 -11.77 -14.68
CA ALA A 374 -3.77 -13.06 -13.97
C ALA A 374 -2.35 -13.64 -14.01
N SER A 375 -1.67 -13.54 -15.15
CA SER A 375 -0.28 -14.01 -15.30
C SER A 375 0.69 -13.25 -14.39
N PHE A 376 0.51 -11.94 -14.22
CA PHE A 376 1.34 -11.14 -13.33
C PHE A 376 1.19 -11.56 -11.86
N PHE A 377 0.00 -11.95 -11.42
CA PHE A 377 -0.17 -12.51 -10.07
C PHE A 377 0.57 -13.84 -9.90
N VAL A 378 0.59 -14.71 -10.92
CA VAL A 378 1.38 -15.96 -10.90
C VAL A 378 2.86 -15.67 -10.83
N VAL A 379 3.37 -14.75 -11.67
CA VAL A 379 4.79 -14.35 -11.67
C VAL A 379 5.19 -13.75 -10.32
N SER A 380 4.32 -12.92 -9.72
CA SER A 380 4.53 -12.40 -8.37
C SER A 380 4.67 -13.52 -7.34
N ALA A 381 3.80 -14.53 -7.39
CA ALA A 381 3.86 -15.67 -6.46
C ALA A 381 5.20 -16.44 -6.58
N ILE A 382 5.74 -16.57 -7.79
CA ILE A 382 7.07 -17.18 -8.01
C ILE A 382 8.16 -16.38 -7.29
N PHE A 383 8.22 -15.05 -7.50
CA PHE A 383 9.21 -14.20 -6.84
C PHE A 383 9.07 -14.20 -5.31
N VAL A 384 7.84 -14.23 -4.79
CA VAL A 384 7.57 -14.37 -3.36
C VAL A 384 8.15 -15.67 -2.81
N MET A 385 8.00 -16.78 -3.53
CA MET A 385 8.54 -18.07 -3.08
C MET A 385 10.07 -18.13 -3.11
N MET A 386 10.71 -17.31 -3.96
CA MET A 386 12.16 -17.16 -4.03
C MET A 386 12.75 -16.28 -2.93
N LEU A 387 11.93 -15.52 -2.18
CA LEU A 387 12.39 -14.71 -1.06
C LEU A 387 13.01 -15.59 0.05
N PRO A 388 14.08 -15.11 0.72
CA PRO A 388 14.70 -15.84 1.82
C PRO A 388 13.69 -16.23 2.90
N ARG A 389 13.86 -17.42 3.49
CA ARG A 389 13.14 -17.78 4.72
C ARG A 389 13.80 -17.02 5.86
N THR A 390 13.06 -16.13 6.50
CA THR A 390 13.52 -15.54 7.76
C THR A 390 13.17 -16.53 8.86
N ASP A 391 14.13 -17.38 9.24
CA ASP A 391 14.00 -18.14 10.47
C ASP A 391 14.09 -17.13 11.62
N ALA A 392 13.11 -17.17 12.53
CA ALA A 392 12.97 -16.25 13.66
C ALA A 392 14.13 -16.35 14.70
N THR A 393 15.21 -17.07 14.38
CA THR A 393 16.28 -17.47 15.29
C THR A 393 17.58 -16.68 15.13
N LYS A 394 17.75 -15.81 14.12
CA LYS A 394 19.01 -15.07 13.94
C LYS A 394 19.15 -13.78 14.77
N ASP A 395 18.05 -13.12 15.14
CA ASP A 395 18.12 -11.93 15.99
C ASP A 395 18.47 -12.25 17.46
N ALA A 396 18.39 -13.53 17.87
CA ALA A 396 18.76 -13.96 19.22
C ALA A 396 20.24 -14.35 19.34
N SER A 397 20.90 -14.79 18.26
CA SER A 397 22.29 -15.26 18.29
C SER A 397 23.32 -14.14 18.15
N ASP A 398 23.00 -13.05 17.45
CA ASP A 398 23.93 -11.93 17.26
C ASP A 398 24.05 -11.00 18.49
N HIS A 399 23.21 -11.19 19.51
CA HIS A 399 23.30 -10.47 20.78
C HIS A 399 23.95 -11.26 21.92
N THR A 400 24.30 -12.54 21.71
CA THR A 400 24.90 -13.38 22.74
C THR A 400 26.42 -13.57 22.62
N ASP A 401 27.05 -13.13 21.53
CA ASP A 401 28.48 -13.38 21.30
C ASP A 401 29.38 -12.11 21.29
N GLY A 402 28.91 -11.07 21.99
CA GLY A 402 29.65 -9.82 22.19
C GLY A 402 29.77 -9.45 23.67
N SER A 403 30.65 -10.14 24.39
CA SER A 403 31.33 -9.68 25.62
C SER A 403 30.54 -8.79 26.59
N ILE A 404 29.48 -9.31 27.22
CA ILE A 404 28.99 -8.77 28.50
C ILE A 404 28.98 -9.93 29.50
N GLY A 405 29.80 -9.80 30.53
CA GLY A 405 29.98 -10.80 31.57
C GLY A 405 28.67 -11.16 32.26
N LYS A 406 28.58 -12.43 32.66
CA LYS A 406 27.56 -12.96 33.57
C LYS A 406 27.49 -12.10 34.84
N ALA A 407 26.46 -11.28 34.95
CA ALA A 407 26.03 -10.69 36.22
C ALA A 407 24.50 -10.72 36.27
N ASP A 408 23.99 -11.62 37.13
CA ASP A 408 22.71 -11.64 37.80
C ASP A 408 21.45 -11.19 37.05
N TYR A 409 20.81 -12.15 36.37
CA TYR A 409 19.35 -12.16 36.19
C TYR A 409 18.74 -13.04 37.30
N GLN A 410 18.28 -12.43 38.40
CA GLN A 410 17.32 -13.07 39.29
C GLN A 410 15.89 -12.85 38.75
N PRO A 411 15.07 -13.92 38.60
CA PRO A 411 13.69 -13.79 38.15
C PRO A 411 12.81 -13.27 39.30
N LEU A 412 12.25 -12.07 39.14
CA LEU A 412 11.21 -11.54 40.02
C LEU A 412 9.92 -12.34 39.81
N ASN A 413 9.67 -13.28 40.73
CA ASN A 413 8.39 -13.94 40.96
C ASN A 413 7.89 -13.56 42.36
N ARG A 414 6.59 -13.24 42.46
CA ARG A 414 5.78 -12.88 43.66
C ARG A 414 6.04 -11.43 44.12
N ILE A 415 5.06 -10.54 44.30
CA ILE A 415 3.66 -10.62 44.78
C ILE A 415 2.76 -9.67 43.97
#